data_AF-A0A1Y0MEU2-F1
#
_entry.id   AF-A0A1Y0MEU2-F1
#
_cell.length_a   1.000
_cell.length_b   1.000
_cell.length_c   1.000
_cell.angle_alpha   90.00
_cell.angle_beta   90.00
_cell.angle_gamma   90.00
#
_symmetry.space_group_name_H-M   'P 1'
#
loop_
_entity.id
_entity.type
_entity.pdbx_description
1 polymer ?
#
loop_
_entity_poly.entity_id
_entity_poly.type
_entity_poly.pdbx_seq_one_letter_code
_entity_poly.pdbx_strand_id
1 'polypeptide(L)'
;MINMINKPFVKLNDSDWSIIINEINRLFQTEILFPTEEVIVSFFVNVLNNKDEFQLLKTEEIPEKIEIIYSPSDAVMSWLRASADSETHNYEALKNEPEIDLDSYSFYIGDELAQKVFDNLQVDYSEEFEDEVEDAYDFWDDKFELEVNFAKKCWQKALTKTNKSVIGVFVAGDSSNEEIILNN
;
A
#
# COMPACT_ATOMS: atom_id res chain seq x y z
N MET A 1 1.71 21.62 18.93
CA MET A 1 3.15 21.60 19.26
C MET A 1 3.53 20.14 19.36
N ILE A 2 4.42 19.66 18.49
CA ILE A 2 4.99 18.32 18.61
C ILE A 2 5.98 18.38 19.78
N ASN A 3 5.91 17.43 20.70
CA ASN A 3 6.89 17.33 21.79
C ASN A 3 8.23 16.88 21.19
N MET A 4 9.26 17.71 21.33
CA MET A 4 10.61 17.36 20.89
C MET A 4 11.18 16.27 21.81
N ILE A 5 11.86 15.27 21.22
CA ILE A 5 12.48 14.18 21.97
C ILE A 5 13.85 14.61 22.50
N ASN A 6 14.69 15.23 21.66
CA ASN A 6 16.01 15.77 22.04
C ASN A 6 16.93 14.74 22.72
N LYS A 7 17.07 13.56 22.11
CA LYS A 7 17.90 12.47 22.65
C LYS A 7 18.71 11.79 21.54
N PRO A 8 19.88 11.22 21.87
CA PRO A 8 20.54 10.27 21.00
C PRO A 8 19.66 9.06 20.71
N PHE A 9 19.73 8.53 19.49
CA PHE A 9 19.00 7.36 19.02
C PHE A 9 19.14 6.16 19.98
N VAL A 10 20.38 5.86 20.39
CA VAL A 10 20.68 4.76 21.35
C VAL A 10 20.10 4.94 22.76
N LYS A 11 19.49 6.09 23.06
CA LYS A 11 18.85 6.41 24.34
C LYS A 11 17.34 6.54 24.24
N LEU A 12 16.76 6.23 23.07
CA LEU A 12 15.31 6.17 22.90
C LEU A 12 14.73 5.05 23.76
N ASN A 13 13.61 5.33 24.41
CA ASN A 13 12.82 4.31 25.11
C ASN A 13 11.51 4.05 24.36
N ASP A 14 10.73 3.07 24.82
CA ASP A 14 9.47 2.66 24.20
C ASP A 14 8.48 3.82 23.96
N SER A 15 8.44 4.80 24.87
CA SER A 15 7.58 5.98 24.71
C SER A 15 8.09 6.92 23.62
N ASP A 16 9.41 7.04 23.46
CA ASP A 16 10.01 7.84 22.39
C ASP A 16 9.75 7.16 21.03
N TRP A 17 9.96 5.84 20.95
CA TRP A 17 9.66 5.03 19.76
C TRP A 17 8.19 5.07 19.36
N SER A 18 7.29 5.01 20.34
CA SER A 18 5.86 5.17 20.08
C SER A 18 5.54 6.53 19.43
N ILE A 19 6.22 7.61 19.82
CA ILE A 19 6.03 8.93 19.21
C ILE A 19 6.56 8.95 17.78
N ILE A 20 7.75 8.38 17.57
CA ILE A 20 8.40 8.27 16.26
C ILE A 20 7.52 7.50 15.28
N ILE A 21 7.11 6.27 15.63
CA ILE A 21 6.30 5.41 14.77
C ILE A 21 4.96 6.07 14.42
N ASN A 22 4.30 6.71 15.40
CA ASN A 22 3.07 7.45 15.13
C ASN A 22 3.27 8.61 14.14
N GLU A 23 4.40 9.30 14.20
CA GLU A 23 4.69 10.38 13.26
C GLU A 23 5.06 9.85 11.87
N ILE A 24 5.80 8.73 11.77
CA ILE A 24 6.07 8.03 10.50
C ILE A 24 4.73 7.59 9.88
N ASN A 25 3.87 6.92 10.64
CA ASN A 25 2.52 6.52 10.21
C ASN A 25 1.68 7.69 9.69
N ARG A 26 1.75 8.83 10.39
CA ARG A 26 1.04 10.05 9.99
C ARG A 26 1.58 10.57 8.66
N LEU A 27 2.91 10.70 8.52
CA LEU A 27 3.54 11.18 7.30
C LEU A 27 3.25 10.26 6.12
N PHE A 28 3.43 8.94 6.30
CA PHE A 28 3.12 7.95 5.27
C PHE A 28 1.69 8.06 4.75
N GLN A 29 0.71 8.15 5.65
CA GLN A 29 -0.68 8.35 5.26
C GLN A 29 -0.89 9.69 4.51
N THR A 30 -0.35 10.79 5.03
CA THR A 30 -0.65 12.13 4.49
C THR A 30 0.13 12.51 3.24
N GLU A 31 1.35 12.01 3.09
CA GLU A 31 2.28 12.39 2.02
C GLU A 31 2.40 11.33 0.94
N ILE A 32 2.10 10.06 1.25
CA ILE A 32 2.24 8.94 0.30
C ILE A 32 0.89 8.32 -0.04
N LEU A 33 0.15 7.81 0.94
CA LEU A 33 -1.12 7.13 0.67
C LEU A 33 -2.19 8.09 0.13
N PHE A 34 -2.56 9.12 0.87
CA PHE A 34 -3.68 10.00 0.48
C PHE A 34 -3.50 10.67 -0.89
N PRO A 35 -2.30 11.14 -1.29
CA PRO A 35 -2.10 11.67 -2.63
C PRO A 35 -2.35 10.65 -3.77
N THR A 36 -2.19 9.35 -3.52
CA THR A 36 -2.42 8.30 -4.53
C THR A 36 -3.88 7.81 -4.59
N GLU A 37 -4.74 8.25 -3.66
CA GLU A 37 -6.10 7.71 -3.50
C GLU A 37 -6.93 7.83 -4.79
N GLU A 38 -6.86 8.96 -5.49
CA GLU A 38 -7.65 9.16 -6.71
C GLU A 38 -7.21 8.24 -7.84
N VAL A 39 -5.91 7.99 -7.98
CA VAL A 39 -5.34 7.11 -9.00
C VAL A 39 -5.80 5.67 -8.76
N ILE A 40 -5.66 5.17 -7.53
CA ILE A 40 -6.06 3.80 -7.16
C ILE A 40 -7.58 3.62 -7.27
N VAL A 41 -8.37 4.57 -6.78
CA VAL A 41 -9.84 4.50 -6.92
C VAL A 41 -10.24 4.49 -8.38
N SER A 42 -9.60 5.29 -9.24
CA SER A 42 -9.90 5.32 -10.67
C SER A 42 -9.54 4.00 -11.36
N PHE A 43 -8.39 3.43 -11.02
CA PHE A 43 -7.99 2.09 -11.46
C PHE A 43 -9.05 1.04 -11.08
N PHE A 44 -9.45 0.98 -9.81
CA PHE A 44 -10.50 0.05 -9.37
C PHE A 44 -11.85 0.30 -10.03
N VAL A 45 -12.23 1.55 -10.28
CA VAL A 45 -13.46 1.89 -11.03
C VAL A 45 -13.41 1.36 -12.47
N ASN A 46 -12.24 1.42 -13.12
CA ASN A 46 -12.06 0.89 -14.48
C ASN A 46 -12.17 -0.62 -14.51
N VAL A 47 -11.51 -1.30 -13.58
CA VAL A 47 -11.62 -2.75 -13.35
C VAL A 47 -13.09 -3.14 -13.12
N LEU A 48 -13.78 -2.47 -12.19
CA LEU A 48 -15.18 -2.76 -11.83
C LEU A 48 -16.20 -2.51 -12.96
N ASN A 49 -15.85 -1.67 -13.93
CA ASN A 49 -16.67 -1.41 -15.10
C ASN A 49 -16.31 -2.28 -16.31
N ASN A 50 -15.30 -3.16 -16.20
CA ASN A 50 -14.78 -3.94 -17.34
C ASN A 50 -14.40 -3.02 -18.52
N LYS A 51 -13.71 -1.90 -18.19
CA LYS A 51 -13.33 -0.84 -19.14
C LYS A 51 -11.82 -0.76 -19.31
N ASP A 52 -11.41 -0.08 -20.38
CA ASP A 52 -10.03 0.16 -20.76
C ASP A 52 -9.25 -1.16 -20.90
N GLU A 53 -8.17 -1.31 -20.14
CA GLU A 53 -7.27 -2.45 -20.18
C GLU A 53 -7.77 -3.66 -19.35
N PHE A 54 -8.81 -3.53 -18.53
CA PHE A 54 -9.48 -4.70 -17.93
C PHE A 54 -10.65 -5.13 -18.81
N GLN A 55 -10.44 -6.14 -19.67
CA GLN A 55 -11.49 -6.67 -20.54
C GLN A 55 -11.53 -8.18 -20.51
N LEU A 56 -12.67 -8.73 -20.12
CA LEU A 56 -12.93 -10.16 -20.22
C LEU A 56 -13.28 -10.53 -21.69
N LEU A 57 -12.63 -11.55 -22.24
CA LEU A 57 -12.80 -12.03 -23.62
C LEU A 57 -14.13 -12.78 -23.82
N LYS A 58 -14.66 -13.39 -22.76
CA LYS A 58 -15.76 -14.38 -22.86
C LYS A 58 -17.11 -13.84 -22.37
N THR A 59 -17.15 -12.69 -21.71
CA THR A 59 -18.38 -12.12 -21.14
C THR A 59 -18.26 -10.60 -20.96
N GLU A 60 -19.39 -9.88 -21.06
CA GLU A 60 -19.48 -8.47 -20.66
C GLU A 60 -19.70 -8.32 -19.14
N GLU A 61 -20.11 -9.39 -18.47
CA GLU A 61 -20.37 -9.42 -17.04
C GLU A 61 -19.08 -9.62 -16.24
N ILE A 62 -18.91 -8.79 -15.22
CA ILE A 62 -17.77 -8.85 -14.32
C ILE A 62 -17.90 -10.05 -13.35
N PRO A 63 -16.81 -10.76 -13.00
CA PRO A 63 -16.87 -11.87 -12.05
C PRO A 63 -17.27 -11.39 -10.65
N GLU A 64 -17.73 -12.35 -9.84
CA GLU A 64 -18.04 -12.13 -8.42
C GLU A 64 -16.80 -11.80 -7.58
N LYS A 65 -15.64 -12.36 -7.95
CA LYS A 65 -14.34 -12.14 -7.29
C LYS A 65 -13.33 -11.57 -8.29
N ILE A 66 -12.55 -10.58 -7.85
CA ILE A 66 -11.41 -10.01 -8.57
C ILE A 66 -10.21 -10.00 -7.63
N GLU A 67 -9.08 -10.46 -8.13
CA GLU A 67 -7.81 -10.36 -7.44
C GLU A 67 -7.12 -9.05 -7.79
N ILE A 68 -6.61 -8.38 -6.75
CA ILE A 68 -5.76 -7.22 -6.84
C ILE A 68 -4.39 -7.67 -6.34
N ILE A 69 -3.48 -7.87 -7.27
CA ILE A 69 -2.12 -8.33 -7.03
C ILE A 69 -1.25 -7.12 -6.68
N TYR A 70 -0.46 -7.25 -5.61
CA TYR A 70 0.46 -6.20 -5.14
C TYR A 70 1.91 -6.68 -5.11
N SER A 71 2.85 -5.74 -4.98
CA SER A 71 4.29 -6.00 -4.94
C SER A 71 4.69 -6.80 -3.69
N PRO A 72 5.41 -7.93 -3.80
CA PRO A 72 5.87 -8.69 -2.63
C PRO A 72 7.09 -8.05 -1.92
N SER A 73 7.46 -6.83 -2.29
CA SER A 73 8.59 -6.10 -1.70
C SER A 73 8.13 -5.16 -0.58
N ASP A 74 9.10 -4.54 0.12
CA ASP A 74 8.82 -3.55 1.16
C ASP A 74 8.07 -2.32 0.67
N ALA A 75 7.99 -2.10 -0.65
CA ALA A 75 7.08 -1.16 -1.27
C ALA A 75 5.82 -1.88 -1.80
N VAL A 76 5.03 -2.44 -0.88
CA VAL A 76 3.87 -3.33 -1.18
C VAL A 76 2.92 -2.75 -2.22
N MET A 77 2.58 -1.46 -2.13
CA MET A 77 1.69 -0.80 -3.09
C MET A 77 2.40 -0.12 -4.26
N SER A 78 3.70 -0.32 -4.47
CA SER A 78 4.46 0.31 -5.58
C SER A 78 3.88 0.06 -6.96
N TRP A 79 3.23 -1.09 -7.15
CA TRP A 79 2.40 -1.36 -8.31
C TRP A 79 1.20 -2.24 -7.92
N LEU A 80 0.12 -2.14 -8.68
CA LEU A 80 -1.08 -2.96 -8.51
C LEU A 80 -1.53 -3.50 -9.85
N ARG A 81 -1.88 -4.78 -9.89
CA ARG A 81 -2.45 -5.44 -11.07
C ARG A 81 -3.80 -6.06 -10.75
N ALA A 82 -4.76 -5.95 -11.67
CA ALA A 82 -6.05 -6.62 -11.51
C ALA A 82 -6.07 -7.92 -12.33
N SER A 83 -6.51 -8.99 -11.68
CA SER A 83 -6.74 -10.28 -12.30
C SER A 83 -8.12 -10.82 -11.92
N ALA A 84 -8.68 -11.64 -12.80
CA ALA A 84 -9.90 -12.42 -12.55
C ALA A 84 -9.57 -13.90 -12.26
N ASP A 85 -8.28 -14.22 -12.15
CA ASP A 85 -7.75 -15.58 -12.20
C ASP A 85 -7.30 -16.08 -10.81
N SER A 86 -8.28 -16.44 -9.99
CA SER A 86 -8.04 -17.45 -8.94
C SER A 86 -8.29 -18.84 -9.56
N GLU A 87 -7.76 -19.92 -8.96
CA GLU A 87 -7.72 -21.37 -9.34
C GLU A 87 -8.90 -21.98 -10.16
N THR A 88 -9.99 -21.26 -10.35
CA THR A 88 -11.20 -21.61 -11.10
C THR A 88 -11.38 -20.93 -12.47
N HIS A 89 -10.55 -19.95 -12.89
CA HIS A 89 -10.86 -19.11 -14.06
C HIS A 89 -9.73 -18.96 -15.10
N ASN A 90 -9.58 -19.99 -15.93
CA ASN A 90 -8.96 -20.01 -17.27
C ASN A 90 -8.38 -18.66 -17.79
N TYR A 91 -7.06 -18.47 -17.65
CA TYR A 91 -6.21 -17.40 -18.24
C TYR A 91 -6.62 -16.91 -19.64
N GLU A 92 -7.26 -17.74 -20.49
CA GLU A 92 -7.82 -17.32 -21.79
C GLU A 92 -9.06 -16.41 -21.68
N ALA A 93 -9.51 -16.07 -20.47
CA ALA A 93 -10.70 -15.26 -20.25
C ALA A 93 -10.40 -13.76 -20.15
N LEU A 94 -9.15 -13.35 -19.99
CA LEU A 94 -8.75 -11.94 -19.95
C LEU A 94 -8.06 -11.54 -21.25
N LYS A 95 -8.43 -10.37 -21.77
CA LYS A 95 -7.78 -9.76 -22.93
C LYS A 95 -6.46 -9.13 -22.52
N ASN A 96 -6.42 -8.51 -21.35
CA ASN A 96 -5.31 -7.81 -20.74
C ASN A 96 -5.49 -7.83 -19.21
N GLU A 97 -4.39 -7.77 -18.46
CA GLU A 97 -4.34 -7.54 -17.01
C GLU A 97 -3.82 -6.12 -16.79
N PRO A 98 -4.67 -5.16 -16.45
CA PRO A 98 -4.24 -3.78 -16.26
C PRO A 98 -3.37 -3.70 -15.01
N GLU A 99 -2.34 -2.87 -15.13
CA GLU A 99 -1.40 -2.59 -14.07
C GLU A 99 -1.29 -1.07 -13.89
N ILE A 100 -1.09 -0.63 -12.66
CA ILE A 100 -0.70 0.74 -12.36
C ILE A 100 0.58 0.71 -11.55
N ASP A 101 1.52 1.55 -11.95
CA ASP A 101 2.69 1.90 -11.14
C ASP A 101 2.37 3.15 -10.32
N LEU A 102 2.70 3.11 -9.03
CA LEU A 102 2.62 4.26 -8.15
C LEU A 102 4.02 4.85 -7.98
N ASP A 103 4.43 5.69 -8.94
CA ASP A 103 5.78 6.31 -8.97
C ASP A 103 6.18 7.04 -7.68
N SER A 104 5.21 7.43 -6.84
CA SER A 104 5.44 8.05 -5.53
C SER A 104 5.82 7.06 -4.41
N TYR A 105 5.83 5.75 -4.70
CA TYR A 105 6.28 4.68 -3.80
C TYR A 105 7.73 4.31 -4.14
N SER A 106 8.70 4.99 -3.51
CA SER A 106 10.10 4.58 -3.62
C SER A 106 10.37 3.33 -2.77
N PHE A 107 11.36 2.54 -3.16
CA PHE A 107 11.85 1.41 -2.36
C PHE A 107 12.40 1.86 -0.99
N TYR A 108 12.85 3.10 -0.90
CA TYR A 108 13.46 3.69 0.30
C TYR A 108 12.49 4.56 1.11
N ILE A 109 11.18 4.45 0.86
CA ILE A 109 10.22 5.37 1.46
C ILE A 109 10.19 5.27 2.98
N GLY A 110 10.46 4.09 3.54
CA GLY A 110 10.60 3.90 4.99
C GLY A 110 11.72 4.78 5.57
N ASP A 111 12.91 4.68 4.99
CA ASP A 111 14.11 5.41 5.44
C ASP A 111 13.94 6.93 5.28
N GLU A 112 13.40 7.36 4.14
CA GLU A 112 13.14 8.78 3.87
C GLU A 112 12.18 9.38 4.92
N LEU A 113 11.13 8.64 5.29
CA LEU A 113 10.19 9.06 6.32
C LEU A 113 10.81 9.04 7.71
N ALA A 114 11.59 8.00 8.04
CA ALA A 114 12.26 7.88 9.33
C ALA A 114 13.24 9.03 9.57
N GLN A 115 14.11 9.34 8.60
CA GLN A 115 15.05 10.47 8.67
C GLN A 115 14.31 11.79 8.91
N LYS A 116 13.24 12.04 8.13
CA LYS A 116 12.42 13.23 8.27
C LYS A 116 11.79 13.33 9.67
N VAL A 117 11.36 12.22 10.26
CA VAL A 117 10.82 12.21 11.63
C VAL A 117 11.91 12.48 12.66
N PHE A 118 13.09 11.86 12.52
CA PHE A 118 14.20 12.08 13.44
C PHE A 118 14.66 13.54 13.42
N ASP A 119 14.79 14.14 12.24
CA ASP A 119 15.12 15.57 12.09
C ASP A 119 14.06 16.46 12.76
N ASN A 120 12.77 16.18 12.53
CA ASN A 120 11.66 16.96 13.09
C ASN A 120 11.57 16.83 14.62
N LEU A 121 11.90 15.67 15.17
CA LEU A 121 11.86 15.38 16.61
C LEU A 121 13.19 15.66 17.32
N GLN A 122 14.20 16.13 16.58
CA GLN A 122 15.56 16.40 17.06
C GLN A 122 16.17 15.19 17.76
N VAL A 123 15.97 14.00 17.19
CA VAL A 123 16.70 12.80 17.57
C VAL A 123 18.12 12.94 16.99
N ASP A 124 19.14 12.79 17.83
CA ASP A 124 20.52 12.74 17.35
C ASP A 124 20.83 11.30 16.94
N TYR A 125 20.92 11.11 15.64
CA TYR A 125 21.14 9.82 15.02
C TYR A 125 22.50 9.75 14.31
N SER A 126 23.36 10.76 14.49
CA SER A 126 24.62 10.88 13.75
C SER A 126 25.62 9.73 13.92
N GLU A 127 25.56 9.00 15.04
CA GLU A 127 26.47 7.87 15.34
C GLU A 127 26.02 6.53 14.73
N GLU A 128 24.76 6.41 14.28
CA GLU A 128 24.23 5.16 13.70
C GLU A 128 24.29 5.15 12.16
N PHE A 129 24.76 6.24 11.53
CA PHE A 129 24.52 6.56 10.11
C PHE A 129 25.83 6.75 9.33
N GLU A 130 26.86 5.93 9.59
CA GLU A 130 28.01 5.89 8.67
C GLU A 130 27.62 5.33 7.28
N ASP A 131 26.55 4.54 7.18
CA ASP A 131 25.91 4.11 5.92
C ASP A 131 24.43 3.73 6.19
N GLU A 132 23.48 4.60 5.82
CA GLU A 132 22.02 4.37 5.85
C GLU A 132 21.39 4.20 7.26
N VAL A 133 20.11 4.57 7.40
CA VAL A 133 19.38 4.27 8.65
C VAL A 133 19.33 2.75 8.73
N GLU A 134 19.59 2.16 9.89
CA GLU A 134 19.21 0.76 10.14
C GLU A 134 17.77 0.60 9.61
N ASP A 135 17.59 -0.36 8.70
CA ASP A 135 16.46 -0.43 7.76
C ASP A 135 15.17 0.00 8.47
N ALA A 136 14.53 1.09 8.06
CA ALA A 136 13.33 1.55 8.75
C ALA A 136 12.24 0.46 8.80
N TYR A 137 12.33 -0.53 7.91
CA TYR A 137 11.50 -1.74 7.91
C TYR A 137 11.73 -2.66 9.13
N ASP A 138 12.86 -2.57 9.83
CA ASP A 138 13.15 -3.37 11.03
C ASP A 138 12.36 -2.92 12.26
N PHE A 139 11.88 -1.67 12.29
CA PHE A 139 11.11 -1.13 13.43
C PHE A 139 9.72 -0.61 13.08
N TRP A 140 9.36 -0.55 11.79
CA TRP A 140 8.09 0.01 11.33
C TRP A 140 7.05 -1.07 10.98
N ASP A 141 6.58 -1.78 11.99
CA ASP A 141 5.64 -2.90 11.85
C ASP A 141 4.26 -2.50 11.26
N ASP A 142 3.84 -1.25 11.44
CA ASP A 142 2.49 -0.78 11.09
C ASP A 142 2.27 -0.61 9.57
N LYS A 143 3.35 -0.56 8.78
CA LYS A 143 3.30 -0.16 7.36
C LYS A 143 2.31 -0.99 6.54
N PHE A 144 2.42 -2.32 6.62
CA PHE A 144 1.60 -3.23 5.82
C PHE A 144 0.11 -3.08 6.17
N GLU A 145 -0.22 -2.95 7.46
CA GLU A 145 -1.60 -2.76 7.90
C GLU A 145 -2.18 -1.44 7.36
N LEU A 146 -1.39 -0.35 7.35
CA LEU A 146 -1.81 0.92 6.79
C LEU A 146 -2.12 0.84 5.29
N GLU A 147 -1.26 0.16 4.52
CA GLU A 147 -1.45 -0.09 3.09
C GLU A 147 -2.72 -0.91 2.81
N VAL A 148 -2.91 -2.01 3.54
CA VAL A 148 -4.10 -2.87 3.40
C VAL A 148 -5.37 -2.10 3.72
N ASN A 149 -5.40 -1.35 4.82
CA ASN A 149 -6.55 -0.55 5.21
C ASN A 149 -6.84 0.56 4.18
N PHE A 150 -5.80 1.13 3.59
CA PHE A 150 -5.95 2.11 2.53
C PHE A 150 -6.49 1.50 1.23
N ALA A 151 -6.01 0.32 0.82
CA ALA A 151 -6.51 -0.42 -0.33
C ALA A 151 -8.01 -0.77 -0.16
N LYS A 152 -8.40 -1.27 1.03
CA LYS A 152 -9.81 -1.52 1.39
C LYS A 152 -10.68 -0.28 1.21
N LYS A 153 -10.25 0.85 1.77
CA LYS A 153 -10.95 2.13 1.63
C LYS A 153 -11.10 2.55 0.16
N CYS A 154 -10.06 2.38 -0.65
CA CYS A 154 -10.10 2.70 -2.08
C CYS A 154 -11.08 1.78 -2.83
N TRP A 155 -11.07 0.47 -2.53
CA TRP A 155 -11.99 -0.50 -3.11
C TRP A 155 -13.46 -0.18 -2.78
N GLN A 156 -13.76 0.11 -1.51
CA GLN A 156 -15.11 0.50 -1.07
C GLN A 156 -15.60 1.78 -1.78
N LYS A 157 -14.73 2.76 -1.98
CA LYS A 157 -15.04 3.97 -2.77
C LYS A 157 -15.35 3.63 -4.23
N ALA A 158 -14.59 2.72 -4.84
CA ALA A 158 -14.81 2.28 -6.21
C ALA A 158 -16.13 1.51 -6.38
N LEU A 159 -16.46 0.60 -5.44
CA LEU A 159 -17.75 -0.09 -5.40
C LEU A 159 -18.92 0.90 -5.31
N THR A 160 -18.80 1.91 -4.43
CA THR A 160 -19.82 2.96 -4.29
C THR A 160 -20.01 3.76 -5.58
N LYS A 161 -18.91 4.15 -6.24
CA LYS A 161 -18.95 4.91 -7.50
C LYS A 161 -19.56 4.14 -8.68
N THR A 162 -19.37 2.82 -8.69
CA THR A 162 -19.83 1.95 -9.80
C THR A 162 -21.14 1.25 -9.51
N ASN A 163 -21.63 1.30 -8.26
CA ASN A 163 -22.78 0.55 -7.77
C ASN A 163 -22.65 -0.97 -8.05
N LYS A 164 -21.44 -1.50 -7.87
CA LYS A 164 -21.11 -2.93 -8.07
C LYS A 164 -21.05 -3.65 -6.72
N SER A 165 -21.22 -4.97 -6.77
CA SER A 165 -21.12 -5.88 -5.62
C SER A 165 -20.14 -7.00 -5.94
N VAL A 166 -18.86 -6.64 -6.11
CA VAL A 166 -17.76 -7.55 -6.42
C VAL A 166 -16.85 -7.68 -5.21
N ILE A 167 -16.37 -8.89 -4.95
CA ILE A 167 -15.39 -9.19 -3.91
C ILE A 167 -13.99 -8.90 -4.45
N GLY A 168 -13.29 -7.94 -3.84
CA GLY A 168 -11.88 -7.68 -4.10
C GLY A 168 -11.03 -8.52 -3.17
N VAL A 169 -10.02 -9.20 -3.70
CA VAL A 169 -9.08 -10.02 -2.93
C VAL A 169 -7.67 -9.54 -3.19
N PHE A 170 -6.97 -9.14 -2.14
CA PHE A 170 -5.64 -8.55 -2.21
C PHE A 170 -4.60 -9.64 -1.96
N VAL A 171 -3.75 -9.89 -2.95
CA VAL A 171 -2.84 -11.05 -3.00
C VAL A 171 -1.42 -10.59 -3.36
N ALA A 172 -0.41 -11.15 -2.70
CA ALA A 172 0.99 -10.86 -3.04
C ALA A 172 1.36 -11.47 -4.40
N GLY A 173 2.14 -10.75 -5.21
CA GLY A 173 2.57 -11.19 -6.54
C GLY A 173 3.46 -12.44 -6.55
N ASP A 174 4.03 -12.84 -5.42
CA ASP A 174 4.78 -14.08 -5.24
C ASP A 174 3.95 -15.22 -4.62
N SER A 175 2.65 -14.98 -4.39
CA SER A 175 1.72 -15.93 -3.75
C SER A 175 2.12 -16.36 -2.34
N SER A 176 2.96 -15.60 -1.64
CA SER A 176 3.46 -15.93 -0.30
C SER A 176 2.44 -15.69 0.84
N ASN A 177 1.43 -14.85 0.60
CA ASN A 177 0.54 -14.34 1.63
C ASN A 177 -0.88 -14.91 1.56
N GLU A 178 -1.56 -14.87 2.72
CA GLU A 178 -2.99 -15.17 2.83
C GLU A 178 -3.83 -14.16 2.02
N GLU A 179 -4.92 -14.64 1.44
CA GLU A 179 -5.89 -13.78 0.74
C GLU A 179 -6.51 -12.75 1.68
N ILE A 180 -6.36 -11.45 1.36
CA ILE A 180 -6.96 -10.37 2.15
C ILE A 180 -8.21 -9.83 1.45
N ILE A 181 -9.37 -9.88 2.10
CA ILE A 181 -10.63 -9.39 1.52
C ILE A 181 -10.72 -7.86 1.62
N LEU A 182 -10.90 -7.18 0.49
CA LEU A 182 -10.95 -5.71 0.37
C LEU A 182 -12.32 -5.10 0.72
N ASN A 183 -13.38 -5.92 0.82
CA ASN A 183 -14.74 -5.44 1.03
C ASN A 183 -15.03 -5.00 2.48
N ASN A 184 -14.19 -5.41 3.45
CA ASN A 184 -14.36 -5.14 4.89
C ASN A 184 -13.39 -4.09 5.40
#